data_AF-A0A3M5WPW2-F1
#
_entry.id   AF-A0A3M5WPW2-F1
#
_cell.length_a   1.000
_cell.length_b   1.000
_cell.length_c   1.000
_cell.angle_alpha   90.00
_cell.angle_beta   90.00
_cell.angle_gamma   90.00
#
_symmetry.space_group_name_H-M   'P 1'
#
loop_
_entity.id
_entity.type
_entity.pdbx_description
1 polymer ?
#
loop_
_entity_poly.entity_id
_entity_poly.type
_entity_poly.pdbx_seq_one_letter_code
_entity_poly.pdbx_strand_id
1 'polypeptide(L)'
;MLHLVRNDHGSRVANMVAQRMVIPPHREGGQSQYASRQLVSASDGPISNLMDWIRSDLQRPHTIKEMASRAALSTRTLHRSFMESTGLTPYDWLLGERIAYAKELLESSKLRLNEGVARAGFGSEESFRRHFRNLVGISPSSYRKQFARA
;
A
#
# COMPACT_ATOMS: atom_id res chain seq x y z
N MET A 1 2.60 26.32 -31.64
CA MET A 1 1.57 25.95 -30.64
C MET A 1 2.05 24.72 -29.90
N LEU A 2 2.63 24.90 -28.72
CA LEU A 2 3.02 23.79 -27.84
C LEU A 2 1.78 23.31 -27.09
N HIS A 3 1.40 22.03 -27.22
CA HIS A 3 0.46 21.41 -26.28
C HIS A 3 0.96 20.02 -25.87
N LEU A 4 1.19 19.94 -24.55
CA LEU A 4 1.13 18.78 -23.68
C LEU A 4 2.29 17.77 -23.76
N VAL A 5 3.28 18.11 -22.92
CA VAL A 5 4.18 17.21 -22.19
C VAL A 5 3.45 15.93 -21.78
N ARG A 6 3.88 14.83 -22.41
CA ARG A 6 3.59 13.46 -22.03
C ARG A 6 4.29 13.22 -20.70
N ASN A 7 3.54 13.21 -19.60
CA ASN A 7 4.09 13.13 -18.26
C ASN A 7 4.38 11.65 -17.92
N ASP A 8 5.64 11.26 -18.03
CA ASP A 8 6.19 9.90 -17.86
C ASP A 8 6.09 9.33 -16.41
N HIS A 9 5.25 9.91 -15.55
CA HIS A 9 5.23 9.64 -14.11
C HIS A 9 4.36 8.44 -13.68
N GLY A 10 3.63 7.80 -14.59
CA GLY A 10 2.69 6.72 -14.24
C GLY A 10 3.32 5.34 -14.09
N SER A 11 4.39 5.03 -14.81
CA SER A 11 4.95 3.67 -14.87
C SER A 11 5.71 3.26 -13.60
N ARG A 12 6.47 4.20 -12.99
CA ARG A 12 7.27 3.92 -11.78
C ARG A 12 6.44 3.77 -10.51
N VAL A 13 5.38 4.58 -10.34
CA VAL A 13 4.51 4.50 -9.15
C VAL A 13 3.67 3.23 -9.19
N ALA A 14 3.11 2.87 -10.34
CA ALA A 14 2.44 1.59 -10.56
C ALA A 14 3.36 0.40 -10.23
N ASN A 15 4.64 0.47 -10.60
CA ASN A 15 5.58 -0.61 -10.33
C ASN A 15 5.89 -0.78 -8.82
N MET A 16 5.92 0.29 -8.02
CA MET A 16 6.10 0.19 -6.56
C MET A 16 4.91 -0.48 -5.86
N VAL A 17 3.70 -0.25 -6.38
CA VAL A 17 2.48 -0.86 -5.85
C VAL A 17 2.42 -2.34 -6.24
N ALA A 18 2.72 -2.64 -7.50
CA ALA A 18 2.82 -4.01 -7.98
C ALA A 18 3.89 -4.81 -7.22
N GLN A 19 5.06 -4.22 -6.94
CA GLN A 19 6.14 -4.85 -6.17
C GLN A 19 5.76 -5.19 -4.72
N ARG A 20 4.81 -4.48 -4.10
CA ARG A 20 4.31 -4.78 -2.74
C ARG A 20 3.16 -5.78 -2.74
N MET A 21 2.37 -5.84 -3.81
CA MET A 21 1.30 -6.84 -3.99
C MET A 21 1.83 -8.18 -4.49
N VAL A 22 2.92 -8.18 -5.26
CA VAL A 22 3.66 -9.39 -5.64
C VAL A 22 4.45 -9.84 -4.42
N ILE A 23 4.02 -10.95 -3.83
CA ILE A 23 4.78 -11.70 -2.83
C ILE A 23 6.21 -11.91 -3.40
N PRO A 24 7.28 -11.38 -2.79
CA PRO A 24 8.61 -11.79 -3.21
C PRO A 24 8.74 -13.29 -2.91
N PRO A 25 9.16 -14.14 -3.88
CA PRO A 25 9.51 -15.50 -3.54
C PRO A 25 10.62 -15.43 -2.50
N HIS A 26 10.36 -16.06 -1.37
CA HIS A 26 11.29 -16.26 -0.27
C HIS A 26 12.62 -16.71 -0.84
N ARG A 27 13.63 -15.82 -0.84
CA ARG A 27 15.02 -16.21 -1.10
C ARG A 27 15.73 -16.31 0.23
N GLU A 28 15.91 -17.57 0.58
CA GLU A 28 16.92 -18.12 1.45
C GLU A 28 18.30 -17.61 0.98
N GLY A 29 19.14 -17.16 1.91
CA GLY A 29 20.55 -16.84 1.63
C GLY A 29 20.89 -15.36 1.83
N GLY A 30 21.66 -15.09 2.88
CA GLY A 30 21.99 -13.74 3.34
C GLY A 30 22.62 -12.85 2.27
N GLN A 31 21.96 -11.73 1.99
CA GLN A 31 22.59 -10.49 1.59
C GLN A 31 21.87 -9.33 2.28
N SER A 32 22.31 -9.05 3.50
CA SER A 32 22.13 -7.76 4.16
C SER A 32 23.03 -6.75 3.45
N GLN A 33 22.51 -6.10 2.41
CA GLN A 33 23.00 -4.83 1.90
C GLN A 33 21.74 -4.08 1.47
N TYR A 34 21.08 -3.32 2.36
CA TYR A 34 21.40 -1.90 2.56
C TYR A 34 22.08 -1.29 1.33
N ALA A 35 21.41 -1.38 0.17
CA ALA A 35 21.64 -0.53 -0.97
C ALA A 35 21.13 0.88 -0.64
N SER A 36 21.87 1.53 0.24
CA SER A 36 22.02 2.97 0.31
C SER A 36 21.99 3.57 -1.09
N ARG A 37 21.25 4.68 -1.26
CA ARG A 37 21.49 5.75 -2.25
C ARG A 37 20.66 5.83 -3.55
N GLN A 38 19.36 5.50 -3.56
CA GLN A 38 18.48 5.91 -4.69
C GLN A 38 17.11 6.47 -4.28
N LEU A 39 17.06 7.36 -3.28
CA LEU A 39 15.83 8.11 -2.93
C LEU A 39 15.86 9.58 -3.35
N VAL A 40 16.72 9.95 -4.30
CA VAL A 40 16.72 11.31 -4.89
C VAL A 40 15.89 11.30 -6.17
N SER A 41 14.58 11.10 -6.00
CA SER A 41 13.51 11.74 -6.78
C SER A 41 12.19 11.31 -6.14
N ALA A 42 11.95 11.80 -4.92
CA ALA A 42 10.59 11.89 -4.40
C ALA A 42 9.79 12.59 -5.49
N SER A 43 8.84 11.86 -6.07
CA SER A 43 8.11 12.31 -7.23
C SER A 43 7.23 13.47 -6.78
N ASP A 44 7.59 14.71 -7.11
CA ASP A 44 6.91 15.97 -6.72
C ASP A 44 5.51 16.12 -7.36
N GLY A 45 4.68 15.09 -7.25
CA GLY A 45 3.32 15.06 -7.74
C GLY A 45 2.32 14.99 -6.57
N PRO A 46 1.14 15.61 -6.70
CA PRO A 46 0.11 15.61 -5.65
C PRO A 46 -0.31 14.20 -5.21
N ILE A 47 -0.23 13.21 -6.12
CA ILE A 47 -0.55 11.81 -5.84
C ILE A 47 0.54 11.12 -5.01
N SER A 48 1.83 11.32 -5.30
CA SER A 48 2.92 10.71 -4.51
C SER A 48 2.92 11.27 -3.09
N ASN A 49 2.83 12.60 -2.95
CA ASN A 49 2.78 13.26 -1.64
C ASN A 49 1.57 12.80 -0.81
N LEU A 50 0.42 12.56 -1.47
CA LEU A 50 -0.75 11.99 -0.82
C LEU A 50 -0.49 10.55 -0.36
N MET A 51 0.14 9.72 -1.18
CA MET A 51 0.47 8.33 -0.80
C MET A 51 1.41 8.27 0.39
N ASP A 52 2.47 9.08 0.40
CA ASP A 52 3.42 9.15 1.52
C ASP A 52 2.73 9.60 2.81
N TRP A 53 1.82 10.57 2.71
CA TRP A 53 1.02 10.97 3.85
C TRP A 53 0.06 9.87 4.34
N ILE A 54 -0.57 9.12 3.43
CA ILE A 54 -1.42 7.98 3.83
C ILE A 54 -0.59 6.92 4.55
N ARG A 55 0.60 6.61 4.03
CA ARG A 55 1.54 5.64 4.61
C ARG A 55 2.05 6.05 5.99
N SER A 56 2.22 7.35 6.23
CA SER A 56 2.66 7.85 7.53
C SER A 56 1.71 7.51 8.69
N ASP A 57 0.44 7.24 8.38
CA ASP A 57 -0.58 6.88 9.36
C ASP A 57 -1.67 6.05 8.67
N LEU A 58 -1.42 4.75 8.48
CA LEU A 58 -2.41 3.83 7.95
C LEU A 58 -3.52 3.52 8.98
N GLN A 59 -3.35 3.84 10.26
CA GLN A 59 -4.31 3.49 11.30
C GLN A 59 -5.59 4.31 11.22
N ARG A 60 -5.47 5.60 10.87
CA ARG A 60 -6.64 6.46 10.77
C ARG A 60 -7.60 6.04 9.64
N PRO A 61 -8.89 6.36 9.76
CA PRO A 61 -9.81 6.29 8.64
C PRO A 61 -9.40 7.33 7.59
N HIS A 62 -9.18 6.90 6.35
CA HIS A 62 -8.96 7.81 5.22
C HIS A 62 -10.18 7.76 4.31
N THR A 63 -10.91 8.86 4.23
CA THR A 63 -12.04 8.97 3.30
C THR A 63 -11.57 9.49 1.95
N ILE A 64 -12.24 9.10 0.86
CA ILE A 64 -11.94 9.62 -0.48
C ILE A 64 -12.04 11.16 -0.52
N LYS A 65 -12.98 11.74 0.24
CA LYS A 65 -13.15 13.20 0.36
C LYS A 65 -11.92 13.85 1.02
N GLU A 66 -11.40 13.26 2.08
CA GLU A 66 -10.20 13.76 2.78
C GLU A 66 -8.97 13.66 1.90
N MET A 67 -8.78 12.52 1.21
CA MET A 67 -7.69 12.35 0.24
C MET A 67 -7.76 13.41 -0.86
N ALA A 68 -8.95 13.64 -1.41
CA ALA A 68 -9.17 14.62 -2.47
C ALA A 68 -8.88 16.05 -1.98
N SER A 69 -9.39 16.41 -0.81
CA SER A 69 -9.13 17.71 -0.17
C SER A 69 -7.64 17.93 0.05
N ARG A 70 -6.90 16.92 0.53
CA ARG A 70 -5.47 17.04 0.81
C ARG A 70 -4.63 17.17 -0.46
N ALA A 71 -5.01 16.50 -1.54
CA ALA A 71 -4.36 16.64 -2.83
C ALA A 71 -4.78 17.92 -3.59
N ALA A 72 -5.68 18.74 -3.03
CA ALA A 72 -6.33 19.88 -3.70
C ALA A 72 -7.04 19.47 -5.01
N LEU A 73 -7.66 18.29 -5.02
CA LEU A 73 -8.36 17.71 -6.17
C LEU A 73 -9.84 17.50 -5.88
N SER A 74 -10.65 17.48 -6.95
CA SER A 74 -11.98 16.89 -6.86
C SER A 74 -11.88 15.36 -6.70
N THR A 75 -12.91 14.70 -6.17
CA THR A 75 -12.94 13.23 -6.03
C THR A 75 -12.79 12.52 -7.38
N ARG A 76 -13.40 13.05 -8.45
CA ARG A 76 -13.26 12.55 -9.82
C ARG A 76 -11.82 12.68 -10.32
N THR A 77 -11.21 13.85 -10.12
CA THR A 77 -9.81 14.08 -10.54
C THR A 77 -8.85 13.21 -9.75
N LEU A 78 -9.05 13.07 -8.44
CA LEU A 78 -8.29 12.15 -7.60
C LEU A 78 -8.36 10.73 -8.16
N HIS A 79 -9.57 10.21 -8.42
CA HIS A 79 -9.75 8.85 -8.91
C HIS A 79 -9.06 8.63 -10.26
N ARG A 80 -9.20 9.58 -11.19
CA ARG A 80 -8.53 9.53 -12.50
C ARG A 80 -7.02 9.56 -12.34
N SER A 81 -6.48 10.52 -11.59
CA SER A 81 -5.04 10.67 -11.40
C SER A 81 -4.42 9.50 -10.63
N PHE A 82 -5.15 8.88 -9.70
CA PHE A 82 -4.73 7.63 -9.06
C PHE A 82 -4.67 6.48 -10.06
N MET A 83 -5.71 6.27 -10.86
CA MET A 83 -5.73 5.22 -11.88
C MET A 83 -4.62 5.43 -12.91
N GLU A 84 -4.41 6.66 -13.37
CA GLU A 84 -3.33 7.02 -14.32
C GLU A 84 -1.93 6.79 -13.71
N SER A 85 -1.77 6.99 -12.40
CA SER A 85 -0.47 6.87 -11.72
C SER A 85 -0.17 5.47 -11.19
N THR A 86 -1.20 4.67 -10.86
CA THR A 86 -1.04 3.39 -10.15
C THR A 86 -1.70 2.20 -10.84
N GLY A 87 -2.61 2.45 -11.78
CA GLY A 87 -3.52 1.43 -12.32
C GLY A 87 -4.63 1.00 -11.36
N LEU A 88 -4.68 1.54 -10.13
CA LEU A 88 -5.64 1.18 -9.09
C LEU A 88 -6.50 2.36 -8.67
N THR A 89 -7.69 2.06 -8.14
CA THR A 89 -8.50 3.07 -7.47
C THR A 89 -7.82 3.50 -6.16
N PRO A 90 -8.08 4.72 -5.65
CA PRO A 90 -7.53 5.13 -4.34
C PRO A 90 -7.89 4.16 -3.20
N TYR A 91 -9.09 3.55 -3.28
CA TYR A 91 -9.54 2.57 -2.30
C TYR A 91 -8.77 1.26 -2.38
N ASP A 92 -8.63 0.69 -3.59
CA ASP A 92 -7.92 -0.58 -3.78
C ASP A 92 -6.43 -0.45 -3.46
N TRP A 93 -5.84 0.70 -3.79
CA TRP A 93 -4.47 1.02 -3.41
C TRP A 93 -4.30 1.08 -1.89
N LEU A 94 -5.17 1.83 -1.19
CA LEU A 94 -5.14 1.92 0.27
C LEU A 94 -5.30 0.54 0.91
N LEU A 95 -6.21 -0.27 0.37
CA LEU A 95 -6.45 -1.62 0.86
C LEU A 95 -5.19 -2.49 0.72
N GLY A 96 -4.50 -2.40 -0.41
CA GLY A 96 -3.23 -3.08 -0.64
C GLY A 96 -2.16 -2.68 0.36
N GLU A 97 -1.99 -1.38 0.61
CA GLU A 97 -1.02 -0.87 1.60
C GLU A 97 -1.35 -1.35 3.02
N ARG A 98 -2.63 -1.33 3.41
CA ARG A 98 -3.07 -1.85 4.72
C ARG A 98 -2.80 -3.35 4.86
N ILE A 99 -3.00 -4.14 3.80
CA ILE A 99 -2.68 -5.58 3.81
C ILE A 99 -1.17 -5.81 3.85
N ALA A 100 -0.37 -5.05 3.11
CA ALA A 100 1.08 -5.14 3.17
C ALA A 100 1.60 -4.86 4.59
N TYR A 101 1.12 -3.79 5.22
CA TYR A 101 1.43 -3.49 6.61
C TYR A 101 0.96 -4.58 7.59
N ALA A 102 -0.22 -5.15 7.37
CA ALA A 102 -0.71 -6.27 8.18
C ALA A 102 0.16 -7.53 8.05
N LYS A 103 0.69 -7.82 6.85
CA LYS A 103 1.65 -8.92 6.64
C LYS A 103 2.93 -8.68 7.44
N GLU A 104 3.51 -7.48 7.34
CA GLU A 104 4.70 -7.09 8.11
C GLU A 104 4.48 -7.25 9.63
N LEU A 105 3.29 -6.89 10.13
CA LEU A 105 2.93 -7.08 11.55
C LEU A 105 2.79 -8.57 11.93
N LEU A 106 2.19 -9.39 11.06
CA LEU A 106 2.01 -10.82 11.31
C LEU A 106 3.33 -11.60 11.27
N GLU A 107 4.31 -11.12 10.49
CA GLU A 107 5.65 -11.70 10.37
C GLU A 107 6.54 -11.28 11.54
N SER A 108 6.52 -10.00 11.93
CA SER A 108 7.40 -9.46 12.96
C SER A 108 6.91 -9.69 14.39
N SER A 109 5.61 -9.93 14.58
CA SER A 109 4.99 -9.81 15.89
C SER A 109 4.25 -11.05 16.38
N LYS A 110 4.48 -11.40 17.66
CA LYS A 110 3.65 -12.37 18.41
C LYS A 110 2.28 -11.78 18.80
N LEU A 111 1.96 -10.56 18.38
CA LEU A 111 0.71 -9.87 18.69
C LEU A 111 -0.51 -10.71 18.30
N ARG A 112 -1.60 -10.48 19.04
CA ARG A 112 -2.87 -11.13 18.74
C ARG A 112 -3.41 -10.56 17.44
N LEU A 113 -4.08 -11.40 16.64
CA LEU A 113 -4.62 -11.02 15.33
C LEU A 113 -5.42 -9.72 15.38
N ASN A 114 -6.19 -9.55 16.45
CA ASN A 114 -7.07 -8.40 16.70
C ASN A 114 -6.29 -7.08 16.83
N GLU A 115 -5.06 -7.11 17.35
CA GLU A 115 -4.21 -5.91 17.46
C GLU A 115 -3.67 -5.51 16.08
N GLY A 116 -3.40 -6.50 15.21
CA GLY A 116 -3.03 -6.26 13.81
C GLY A 116 -4.15 -5.60 13.00
N VAL A 117 -5.41 -5.98 13.24
CA VAL A 117 -6.60 -5.37 12.59
C VAL A 117 -6.69 -3.88 12.90
N ALA A 118 -6.61 -3.53 14.18
CA ALA A 118 -6.70 -2.14 14.63
C ALA A 118 -5.53 -1.31 14.09
N ARG A 119 -4.31 -1.86 14.12
CA ARG A 119 -3.12 -1.18 13.61
C ARG A 119 -3.06 -1.08 12.08
N ALA A 120 -3.70 -1.98 11.37
CA ALA A 120 -3.85 -1.86 9.93
C ALA A 120 -5.06 -0.99 9.52
N GLY A 121 -5.76 -0.41 10.50
CA GLY A 121 -6.89 0.53 10.39
C GLY A 121 -8.11 0.00 9.64
N PHE A 122 -8.34 -1.31 9.72
CA PHE A 122 -9.58 -1.92 9.25
C PHE A 122 -10.70 -1.63 10.26
N GLY A 123 -11.87 -1.20 9.76
CA GLY A 123 -13.02 -0.88 10.61
C GLY A 123 -13.65 -2.09 11.32
N SER A 124 -13.34 -3.33 10.88
CA SER A 124 -13.71 -4.55 11.58
C SER A 124 -12.78 -5.71 11.24
N GLU A 125 -12.68 -6.69 12.15
CA GLU A 125 -11.90 -7.91 11.93
C GLU A 125 -12.45 -8.74 10.76
N GLU A 126 -13.77 -8.78 10.59
CA GLU A 126 -14.40 -9.47 9.45
C GLU A 126 -13.99 -8.85 8.11
N SER A 127 -14.00 -7.51 8.03
CA SER A 127 -13.55 -6.81 6.84
C SER A 127 -12.07 -7.07 6.58
N PHE A 128 -11.24 -7.06 7.63
CA PHE A 128 -9.82 -7.41 7.48
C PHE A 128 -9.64 -8.83 6.93
N ARG A 129 -10.24 -9.83 7.57
CA ARG A 129 -10.11 -11.25 7.16
C ARG A 129 -10.60 -11.48 5.73
N ARG A 130 -11.69 -10.81 5.33
CA ARG A 130 -12.23 -10.88 3.96
C ARG A 130 -11.25 -10.31 2.94
N HIS A 131 -10.81 -9.07 3.12
CA HIS A 131 -9.89 -8.44 2.18
C HIS A 131 -8.52 -9.11 2.15
N PHE A 132 -8.02 -9.54 3.32
CA PHE A 132 -6.76 -10.29 3.41
C PHE A 132 -6.86 -11.59 2.63
N ARG A 133 -7.94 -12.37 2.79
CA ARG A 133 -8.12 -13.60 2.02
C ARG A 133 -8.25 -13.33 0.52
N ASN A 134 -8.95 -12.27 0.12
CA ASN A 134 -9.11 -11.92 -1.28
C ASN A 134 -7.78 -11.52 -1.94
N LEU A 135 -6.93 -10.80 -1.22
CA LEU A 135 -5.65 -10.28 -1.74
C LEU A 135 -4.48 -11.26 -1.57
N VAL A 136 -4.47 -12.06 -0.51
CA VAL A 136 -3.35 -12.96 -0.16
C VAL A 136 -3.67 -14.43 -0.47
N GLY A 137 -4.95 -14.78 -0.67
CA GLY A 137 -5.41 -16.14 -0.98
C GLY A 137 -5.60 -17.06 0.23
N ILE A 138 -5.06 -16.71 1.41
CA ILE A 138 -5.17 -17.49 2.64
C ILE A 138 -5.63 -16.63 3.82
N SER A 139 -6.07 -17.29 4.91
CA SER A 139 -6.46 -16.57 6.13
C SER A 139 -5.25 -15.95 6.84
N PRO A 140 -5.41 -14.81 7.54
CA PRO A 140 -4.34 -14.22 8.35
C PRO A 140 -3.70 -15.19 9.34
N SER A 141 -4.52 -16.05 9.99
CA SER A 141 -4.06 -17.06 10.94
C SER A 141 -3.24 -18.15 10.24
N SER A 142 -3.63 -18.56 9.03
CA SER A 142 -2.88 -19.52 8.22
C SER A 142 -1.55 -18.91 7.76
N TYR A 143 -1.58 -17.65 7.31
CA TYR A 143 -0.38 -16.89 6.92
C TYR A 143 0.63 -16.84 8.08
N ARG A 144 0.19 -16.40 9.27
CA ARG A 144 1.05 -16.37 10.48
C ARG A 144 1.64 -17.74 10.82
N LYS A 145 0.87 -18.83 10.69
CA LYS A 145 1.36 -20.18 10.97
C LYS A 145 2.45 -20.64 9.99
N GLN A 146 2.40 -20.20 8.73
CA GLN A 146 3.45 -20.53 7.75
C GLN A 146 4.76 -19.83 8.11
N PHE A 147 4.69 -18.55 8.51
CA PHE A 147 5.89 -17.78 8.91
C PHE A 147 6.41 -18.14 10.30
N ALA A 148 5.55 -18.51 11.26
CA ALA A 148 5.99 -18.95 12.59
C ALA A 148 6.66 -20.34 12.60
N ARG A 149 6.64 -21.05 11.46
CA ARG A 149 7.27 -22.36 11.28
C ARG A 149 8.58 -22.29 10.46
N ALA A 150 8.93 -21.12 9.93
CA ALA A 150 10.21 -20.82 9.30
C ALA A 150 11.17 -20.22 10.34
#